data_AF-A8T2N0-F1
#
_entry.id   AF-A8T2N0-F1
#
_cell.length_a   1.000
_cell.length_b   1.000
_cell.length_c   1.000
_cell.angle_alpha   90.00
_cell.angle_beta   90.00
_cell.angle_gamma   90.00
#
_symmetry.space_group_name_H-M   'P 1'
#
loop_
_entity.id
_entity.type
_entity.pdbx_description
1 polymer ?
#
loop_
_entity_poly.entity_id
_entity_poly.type
_entity_poly.pdbx_seq_one_letter_code
_entity_poly.pdbx_strand_id
1 'polypeptide(L)'
;LIPKNFTIHGLWPDKQKTMLNYCSSEDEYEDITDIHKLKKLASYWPDLTTSVVSIKNQGFWKHEFNKHGTCSMELYNQEAYFDLAMKLKDKFDLLRILGDKGITPRAVRTVKQVETAIKGITNELPNLNCV
;
A
#
# COMPACT_ATOMS: atom_id res chain seq x y z
N LEU A 1 1.57 -5.33 -17.55
CA LEU A 1 2.06 -6.62 -16.99
C LEU A 1 1.75 -6.63 -15.51
N ILE A 2 1.15 -7.70 -14.97
CA ILE A 2 0.82 -7.78 -13.55
C ILE A 2 2.10 -8.14 -12.76
N PRO A 3 2.47 -7.39 -11.70
CA PRO A 3 3.62 -7.70 -10.87
C PRO A 3 3.52 -9.09 -10.22
N LYS A 4 4.66 -9.78 -10.07
CA LYS A 4 4.74 -11.09 -9.38
C LYS A 4 4.99 -10.98 -7.87
N ASN A 5 4.91 -9.78 -7.32
CA ASN A 5 5.04 -9.50 -5.89
C ASN A 5 3.85 -8.65 -5.44
N PHE A 6 3.58 -8.63 -4.13
CA PHE A 6 2.62 -7.70 -3.55
C PHE A 6 3.03 -6.26 -3.87
N THR A 7 2.02 -5.43 -4.16
CA THR A 7 2.14 -3.99 -4.33
C THR A 7 1.30 -3.28 -3.28
N ILE A 8 1.61 -2.01 -3.05
CA ILE A 8 0.82 -1.14 -2.19
C ILE A 8 -0.52 -0.88 -2.90
N HIS A 9 -1.61 -1.06 -2.17
CA HIS A 9 -2.91 -0.51 -2.55
C HIS A 9 -3.11 0.87 -1.92
N GLY A 10 -2.76 0.99 -0.64
CA GLY A 10 -3.17 2.08 0.24
C GLY A 10 -2.35 2.14 1.52
N LEU A 11 -2.23 3.33 2.11
CA LEU A 11 -1.85 3.53 3.51
C LEU A 11 -2.99 4.30 4.17
N TRP A 12 -3.78 3.64 5.01
CA TRP A 12 -5.06 4.19 5.47
C TRP A 12 -5.00 4.52 6.97
N PRO A 13 -4.80 5.80 7.36
CA PRO A 13 -5.07 6.25 8.71
C PRO A 13 -6.50 5.88 9.10
N ASP A 14 -6.69 5.31 10.28
CA ASP A 14 -8.00 4.80 10.69
C ASP A 14 -8.21 4.96 12.22
N LYS A 15 -9.47 4.83 12.66
CA LYS A 15 -9.87 4.74 14.07
C LYS A 15 -10.61 3.43 14.30
N GLN A 16 -10.43 2.80 15.47
CA GLN A 16 -10.97 1.47 15.81
C GLN A 16 -12.46 1.22 15.52
N LYS A 17 -13.29 2.26 15.37
CA LYS A 17 -14.75 2.15 15.16
C LYS A 17 -15.25 2.80 13.88
N THR A 18 -14.43 3.57 13.18
CA THR A 18 -14.90 4.40 12.05
C THR A 18 -13.77 4.61 11.07
N MET A 19 -14.00 4.16 9.85
CA MET A 19 -13.10 4.39 8.72
C MET A 19 -12.97 5.88 8.47
N LEU A 20 -11.74 6.40 8.54
CA LEU A 20 -11.45 7.77 8.15
C LEU A 20 -11.26 7.85 6.63
N ASN A 21 -12.03 8.71 5.98
CA ASN A 21 -11.88 9.01 4.56
C ASN A 21 -12.25 10.47 4.29
N TYR A 22 -11.64 11.05 3.26
CA TYR A 22 -11.93 12.40 2.75
C TYR A 22 -11.94 13.45 3.87
N CYS A 23 -10.84 13.53 4.62
CA CYS A 23 -10.71 14.44 5.76
C CYS A 23 -10.41 15.90 5.35
N SER A 24 -10.12 16.14 4.06
CA SER A 24 -10.19 17.46 3.43
C SER A 24 -11.29 17.43 2.35
N SER A 25 -11.97 18.57 2.18
CA SER A 25 -12.93 18.78 1.08
C SER A 25 -12.26 19.21 -0.22
N GLU A 26 -11.00 19.62 -0.15
CA GLU A 26 -10.23 20.13 -1.28
C GLU A 26 -9.37 19.03 -1.92
N ASP A 27 -8.86 19.33 -3.12
CA ASP A 27 -7.82 18.53 -3.76
C ASP A 27 -6.45 18.93 -3.19
N GLU A 28 -5.96 18.13 -2.26
CA GLU A 28 -4.69 18.37 -1.56
C GLU A 28 -3.50 17.72 -2.28
N TYR A 29 -3.74 17.07 -3.42
CA TYR A 29 -2.69 16.34 -4.12
C TYR A 29 -1.86 17.25 -5.02
N GLU A 30 -0.56 17.28 -4.77
CA GLU A 30 0.42 17.93 -5.64
C GLU A 30 1.13 16.89 -6.52
N ASP A 31 1.22 17.14 -7.84
CA ASP A 31 1.91 16.20 -8.73
C ASP A 31 3.39 16.02 -8.34
N ILE A 32 3.78 14.76 -8.13
CA ILE A 32 5.15 14.39 -7.82
C ILE A 32 5.99 14.57 -9.09
N THR A 33 7.02 15.40 -9.03
CA THR A 33 7.90 15.68 -10.19
C THR A 33 9.26 15.00 -10.08
N ASP A 34 9.67 14.55 -8.89
CA ASP A 34 10.92 13.83 -8.69
C ASP A 34 10.90 12.48 -9.40
N ILE A 35 11.78 12.32 -10.40
CA ILE A 35 11.81 11.13 -11.26
C ILE A 35 12.19 9.85 -10.52
N HIS A 36 12.99 9.95 -9.45
CA HIS A 36 13.40 8.79 -8.66
C HIS A 36 12.24 8.28 -7.82
N LYS A 37 11.51 9.19 -7.17
CA LYS A 37 10.29 8.89 -6.40
C LYS A 37 9.20 8.34 -7.31
N LEU A 38 8.99 8.93 -8.49
CA LEU A 38 8.05 8.44 -9.49
C LEU A 38 8.34 7.00 -9.91
N LYS A 39 9.61 6.68 -10.22
CA LYS A 39 10.02 5.32 -10.59
C LYS A 39 9.81 4.32 -9.44
N LYS A 40 10.13 4.72 -8.21
CA LYS A 40 9.96 3.86 -7.03
C LYS A 40 8.47 3.60 -6.74
N LEU A 41 7.65 4.66 -6.74
CA LEU A 41 6.19 4.55 -6.58
C LEU A 41 5.56 3.72 -7.70
N ALA A 42 5.96 3.91 -8.96
CA ALA A 42 5.44 3.10 -10.06
C ALA A 42 5.80 1.61 -9.94
N SER A 43 6.93 1.27 -9.30
CA SER A 43 7.25 -0.12 -9.00
C SER A 43 6.49 -0.68 -7.79
N TYR A 44 6.24 0.15 -6.78
CA TYR A 44 5.72 -0.32 -5.48
C TYR A 44 4.20 -0.20 -5.36
N TRP A 45 3.64 0.83 -5.99
CA TRP A 45 2.25 1.24 -5.92
C TRP A 45 1.70 1.52 -7.34
N PRO A 46 1.82 0.59 -8.31
CA PRO A 46 1.27 0.77 -9.64
C PRO A 46 -0.27 0.80 -9.61
N ASP A 47 -0.84 1.53 -10.56
CA ASP A 47 -2.25 1.38 -10.92
C ASP A 47 -2.39 0.18 -11.88
N LEU A 48 -3.05 -0.88 -11.42
CA LEU A 48 -3.26 -2.11 -12.18
C LEU A 48 -4.59 -2.13 -12.94
N THR A 49 -5.39 -1.06 -12.84
CA THR A 49 -6.72 -0.93 -13.47
C THR A 49 -6.68 -0.21 -14.81
N THR A 50 -5.55 0.42 -15.13
CA THR A 50 -5.35 1.21 -16.35
C THR A 50 -4.17 0.72 -17.17
N SER A 51 -4.20 0.98 -18.48
CA SER A 51 -3.07 0.76 -19.39
C SER A 51 -2.05 1.90 -19.36
N VAL A 52 -2.41 3.04 -18.75
CA VAL A 52 -1.54 4.21 -18.63
C VAL A 52 -0.53 4.00 -17.51
N VAL A 53 0.75 4.25 -17.77
CA VAL A 53 1.80 4.11 -16.75
C VAL A 53 1.57 5.13 -15.63
N SER A 54 1.60 4.72 -14.36
CA SER A 54 1.35 5.60 -13.20
C SER A 54 2.25 6.84 -13.14
N ILE A 55 3.47 6.75 -13.68
CA ILE A 55 4.39 7.89 -13.82
C ILE A 55 3.79 9.01 -14.70
N LYS A 56 3.01 8.65 -15.73
CA LYS A 56 2.36 9.60 -16.65
C LYS A 56 1.03 10.12 -16.11
N ASN A 57 0.35 9.31 -15.32
CA ASN A 57 -0.95 9.63 -14.76
C ASN A 57 -0.97 9.18 -13.31
N GLN A 58 -0.78 10.14 -12.40
CA GLN A 58 -0.70 9.92 -10.96
C GLN A 58 -2.08 9.71 -10.31
N GLY A 59 -3.12 9.43 -11.12
CA GLY A 59 -4.52 9.39 -10.70
C GLY A 59 -4.79 8.44 -9.52
N PHE A 60 -4.15 7.27 -9.48
CA PHE A 60 -4.33 6.36 -8.34
C PHE A 60 -3.68 6.89 -7.06
N TRP A 61 -2.49 7.48 -7.15
CA TRP A 61 -1.83 8.11 -5.99
C TRP A 61 -2.60 9.32 -5.49
N LYS A 62 -3.12 10.13 -6.40
CA LYS A 62 -4.02 11.25 -6.12
C LYS A 62 -5.28 10.78 -5.40
N HIS A 63 -5.93 9.73 -5.89
CA HIS A 63 -7.11 9.16 -5.25
C HIS A 63 -6.81 8.71 -3.81
N GLU A 64 -5.76 7.91 -3.64
CA GLU A 64 -5.39 7.37 -2.32
C GLU A 64 -4.96 8.48 -1.35
N PHE A 65 -4.26 9.51 -1.82
CA PHE A 65 -3.87 10.62 -0.96
C PHE A 65 -5.09 11.46 -0.54
N ASN A 66 -5.93 11.90 -1.49
CA ASN A 66 -7.10 12.71 -1.17
C ASN A 66 -8.11 11.97 -0.28
N LYS A 67 -8.30 10.68 -0.52
CA LYS A 67 -9.22 9.87 0.26
C LYS A 67 -8.66 9.49 1.63
N HIS A 68 -7.39 9.10 1.72
CA HIS A 68 -6.83 8.51 2.95
C HIS A 68 -5.70 9.34 3.55
N GLY A 69 -4.75 9.81 2.73
CA GLY A 69 -3.62 10.62 3.18
C GLY A 69 -4.03 11.92 3.89
N THR A 70 -5.09 12.58 3.41
CA THR A 70 -5.64 13.81 4.01
C THR A 70 -6.01 13.66 5.47
N CYS A 71 -6.35 12.45 5.92
CA CYS A 71 -6.68 12.13 7.31
C CYS A 71 -5.48 12.07 8.26
N SER A 72 -4.26 12.33 7.77
CA SER A 72 -3.04 12.32 8.57
C SER A 72 -2.10 13.52 8.32
N MET A 73 -2.57 14.56 7.63
CA MET A 73 -1.73 15.69 7.21
C MET A 73 -1.08 16.47 8.35
N GLU A 74 -1.70 16.48 9.54
CA GLU A 74 -1.11 17.11 10.74
C GLU A 74 0.24 16.48 11.14
N LEU A 75 0.47 15.21 10.77
CA LEU A 75 1.69 14.46 11.09
C LEU A 75 2.52 14.12 9.86
N TYR A 76 1.86 13.88 8.72
CA TYR A 76 2.49 13.44 7.49
C TYR A 76 1.93 14.24 6.32
N ASN A 77 2.71 15.21 5.84
CA ASN A 77 2.44 15.84 4.55
C ASN A 77 2.51 14.80 3.42
N GLN A 78 2.13 15.19 2.20
CA GLN A 78 2.09 14.27 1.05
C GLN A 78 3.41 13.51 0.85
N GLU A 79 4.54 14.23 0.92
CA GLU A 79 5.84 13.63 0.73
C GLU A 79 6.10 12.51 1.76
N ALA A 80 5.87 12.81 3.04
CA ALA A 80 6.07 11.90 4.15
C ALA A 80 5.10 10.71 4.14
N TYR A 81 3.85 10.92 3.69
CA TYR A 81 2.86 9.87 3.52
C TYR A 81 3.33 8.80 2.53
N PHE A 82 3.75 9.20 1.32
CA PHE A 82 4.25 8.27 0.31
C PHE A 82 5.56 7.61 0.74
N ASP A 83 6.45 8.35 1.40
CA ASP A 83 7.71 7.80 1.89
C ASP A 83 7.49 6.75 2.99
N LEU A 84 6.55 6.99 3.90
CA LEU A 84 6.17 6.03 4.93
C LEU A 84 5.61 4.75 4.30
N ALA A 85 4.70 4.88 3.32
CA ALA A 85 4.14 3.73 2.61
C ALA A 85 5.24 2.90 1.92
N MET A 86 6.18 3.55 1.23
CA MET A 86 7.33 2.87 0.61
C MET A 86 8.25 2.21 1.64
N LYS A 87 8.53 2.87 2.78
CA LYS A 87 9.33 2.29 3.87
C LYS A 87 8.66 1.05 4.47
N LEU A 88 7.34 1.07 4.66
CA LEU A 88 6.57 -0.09 5.13
C LEU A 88 6.63 -1.24 4.12
N LYS A 89 6.51 -0.94 2.82
CA LYS A 89 6.64 -1.92 1.74
C LYS A 89 8.04 -2.55 1.67
N ASP A 90 9.09 -1.77 1.92
CA ASP A 90 10.46 -2.25 2.03
C ASP A 90 10.65 -3.15 3.27
N LYS A 91 10.05 -2.76 4.40
CA LYS A 91 10.16 -3.48 5.67
C LYS A 91 9.47 -4.86 5.64
N PHE A 92 8.33 -4.96 4.96
CA PHE A 92 7.51 -6.18 4.95
C PHE A 92 7.42 -6.79 3.54
N ASP A 93 8.42 -7.60 3.19
CA ASP A 93 8.37 -8.43 1.99
C ASP A 93 7.46 -9.65 2.22
N LEU A 94 6.15 -9.44 2.08
CA LEU A 94 5.12 -10.45 2.35
C LEU A 94 5.30 -11.73 1.51
N LEU A 95 5.73 -11.61 0.25
CA LEU A 95 5.95 -12.79 -0.59
C LEU A 95 7.07 -13.66 -0.02
N ARG A 96 8.18 -13.06 0.40
CA ARG A 96 9.28 -13.77 1.07
C ARG A 96 8.84 -14.36 2.41
N ILE A 97 8.17 -13.57 3.26
CA ILE A 97 7.68 -14.01 4.57
C ILE A 97 6.81 -15.26 4.44
N LEU A 98 5.90 -15.27 3.48
CA LEU A 98 5.04 -16.42 3.18
C LEU A 98 5.85 -17.58 2.60
N GLY A 99 6.74 -17.30 1.65
CA GLY A 99 7.62 -18.29 1.01
C GLY A 99 8.52 -19.04 2.00
N ASP A 100 9.08 -18.36 2.99
CA ASP A 100 9.92 -18.95 4.05
C ASP A 100 9.14 -19.92 4.96
N LYS A 101 7.80 -19.82 4.95
CA LYS A 101 6.86 -20.77 5.60
C LYS A 101 6.27 -21.77 4.60
N GLY A 102 6.85 -21.85 3.41
CA GLY A 102 6.40 -22.68 2.30
C GLY A 102 5.06 -22.25 1.71
N ILE A 103 4.52 -21.07 2.06
CA ILE A 103 3.26 -20.56 1.50
C ILE A 103 3.58 -19.85 0.19
N THR A 104 3.49 -20.58 -0.91
CA THR A 104 3.70 -20.04 -2.26
C THR A 104 2.37 -19.74 -2.95
N PRO A 105 2.34 -18.86 -3.97
CA PRO A 105 1.16 -18.70 -4.81
C PRO A 105 0.63 -20.05 -5.31
N ARG A 106 -0.69 -20.22 -5.36
CA ARG A 106 -1.42 -21.45 -5.72
C ARG A 106 -1.39 -22.59 -4.68
N ALA A 107 -0.63 -22.49 -3.60
CA ALA A 107 -0.70 -23.48 -2.53
C ALA A 107 -2.02 -23.34 -1.74
N VAL A 108 -2.70 -24.45 -1.46
CA VAL A 108 -3.87 -24.45 -0.56
C VAL A 108 -3.38 -24.33 0.87
N ARG A 109 -3.87 -23.33 1.60
CA ARG A 109 -3.55 -23.04 3.00
C ARG A 109 -4.78 -22.57 3.74
N THR A 110 -4.80 -22.77 5.06
CA THR A 110 -5.83 -22.20 5.90
C THR A 110 -5.52 -20.73 6.20
N VAL A 111 -6.57 -19.94 6.47
CA VAL A 111 -6.45 -18.54 6.92
C VAL A 111 -5.48 -18.44 8.10
N LYS A 112 -5.63 -19.30 9.11
CA LYS A 112 -4.78 -19.35 10.30
C LYS A 112 -3.29 -19.58 9.98
N GLN A 113 -2.96 -20.39 8.97
CA GLN A 113 -1.58 -20.60 8.55
C GLN A 113 -0.97 -19.33 7.97
N VAL A 114 -1.72 -18.60 7.14
CA VAL A 114 -1.29 -17.33 6.55
C VAL A 114 -1.12 -16.26 7.63
N GLU A 115 -2.10 -16.12 8.53
CA GLU A 115 -2.03 -15.18 9.66
C GLU A 115 -0.83 -15.46 10.56
N THR A 116 -0.59 -16.72 10.91
CA THR A 116 0.53 -17.12 11.78
C THR A 116 1.87 -16.82 11.12
N ALA A 117 2.00 -17.09 9.82
CA ALA A 117 3.22 -16.80 9.06
C ALA A 117 3.55 -15.31 9.06
N ILE A 118 2.54 -14.46 8.80
CA ILE A 118 2.72 -13.00 8.76
C ILE A 118 2.97 -12.47 10.18
N LYS A 119 2.15 -12.86 11.17
CA LYS A 119 2.29 -12.45 12.58
C LYS A 119 3.68 -12.75 13.13
N GLY A 120 4.28 -13.86 12.76
CA GLY A 120 5.63 -14.24 13.19
C GLY A 120 6.72 -13.22 12.83
N ILE A 121 6.45 -12.32 11.87
CA ILE A 121 7.37 -11.27 11.43
C ILE A 121 6.83 -9.87 11.75
N THR A 122 5.52 -9.66 11.65
CA THR A 122 4.88 -8.36 11.93
C THR A 122 4.60 -8.10 13.40
N ASN A 123 4.71 -9.13 14.25
CA ASN A 123 4.32 -9.18 15.68
C ASN A 123 2.82 -9.05 15.95
N GLU A 124 2.06 -8.47 15.03
CA GLU A 124 0.60 -8.32 15.09
C GLU A 124 -0.12 -9.19 14.05
N LEU A 125 -1.39 -9.51 14.32
CA LEU A 125 -2.23 -10.26 13.38
C LEU A 125 -2.55 -9.39 12.16
N PRO A 126 -2.35 -9.91 10.93
CA PRO A 126 -2.80 -9.20 9.73
C PRO A 126 -4.33 -9.26 9.60
N ASN A 127 -4.89 -8.29 8.89
CA ASN A 127 -6.25 -8.39 8.38
C ASN A 127 -6.20 -8.95 6.95
N LEU A 128 -6.71 -10.17 6.76
CA LEU A 128 -6.73 -10.85 5.47
C LEU A 128 -8.06 -10.57 4.75
N ASN A 129 -7.97 -10.01 3.54
CA ASN A 129 -9.11 -9.81 2.65
C ASN A 129 -9.08 -10.88 1.53
N CYS A 130 -10.22 -11.55 1.32
CA CYS A 130 -10.40 -12.59 0.30
C CYS A 130 -11.52 -12.17 -0.67
N VAL A 131 -11.37 -12.54 -1.94
CA VAL A 131 -12.34 -12.31 -3.03
C VAL A 131 -12.84 -13.61 -3.64
#